data_AF-A0A973SWH8-F1
#
_entry.id   AF-A0A973SWH8-F1
#
_cell.length_a   1.000
_cell.length_b   1.000
_cell.length_c   1.000
_cell.angle_alpha   90.00
_cell.angle_beta   90.00
_cell.angle_gamma   90.00
#
_symmetry.space_group_name_H-M   'P 1'
#
loop_
_entity.id
_entity.type
_entity.pdbx_description
1 polymer ?
#
loop_
_entity_poly.entity_id
_entity_poly.type
_entity_poly.pdbx_seq_one_letter_code
_entity_poly.pdbx_strand_id
1 'polypeptide(L)'
;MKTNLPAELTGFVGRAADVERTVGAAGDAARLVTVTGAGGVGKTRVALRAAARLQDRFRDGVWLVDLAALPSPELLEPTVAEALRLPDHTSRPPRAALAEHLADRELLLVLDGFDRVADGCAGLVAALLRRAPRLR
;
A
#
# COMPACT_ATOMS: atom_id res chain seq x y z
N MET A 1 9.35 -7.21 12.73
CA MET A 1 8.86 -6.88 11.37
C MET A 1 8.50 -5.40 11.29
N LYS A 2 8.78 -4.72 10.16
CA LYS A 2 8.43 -3.30 10.00
C LYS A 2 7.03 -3.17 9.41
N THR A 3 6.16 -2.40 10.06
CA THR A 3 4.78 -2.18 9.64
C THR A 3 4.22 -0.93 10.31
N ASN A 4 3.23 -0.30 9.68
CA ASN A 4 2.36 0.72 10.26
C ASN A 4 0.87 0.32 10.20
N LEU A 5 0.57 -0.96 9.91
CA LEU A 5 -0.81 -1.45 9.92
C LEU A 5 -1.47 -1.22 11.29
N PRO A 6 -2.69 -0.68 11.35
CA PRO A 6 -3.40 -0.47 12.60
C PRO A 6 -3.80 -1.80 13.22
N ALA A 7 -3.87 -1.85 14.56
CA ALA A 7 -4.44 -2.99 15.27
C ALA A 7 -5.96 -3.07 15.01
N GLU A 8 -6.48 -4.27 14.79
CA GLU A 8 -7.92 -4.45 14.69
C GLU A 8 -8.58 -4.33 16.07
N LEU A 9 -9.48 -3.36 16.21
CA LEU A 9 -10.17 -3.07 17.48
C LEU A 9 -11.47 -3.84 17.68
N THR A 10 -12.00 -4.49 16.63
CA THR A 10 -13.30 -5.17 16.66
C THR A 10 -13.19 -6.55 16.01
N GLY A 11 -14.18 -7.42 16.23
CA GLY A 11 -14.29 -8.66 15.46
C GLY A 11 -14.55 -8.40 13.97
N PHE A 12 -14.22 -9.37 13.11
CA PHE A 12 -14.53 -9.34 11.68
C PHE A 12 -15.31 -10.60 11.33
N VAL A 13 -16.55 -10.39 10.91
CA VAL A 13 -17.47 -11.47 10.61
C VAL A 13 -17.72 -11.51 9.11
N GLY A 14 -17.65 -12.71 8.54
CA GLY A 14 -17.77 -12.91 7.11
C GLY A 14 -16.53 -12.50 6.32
N ARG A 15 -16.60 -12.59 4.98
CA ARG A 15 -15.56 -12.16 4.03
C ARG A 15 -14.22 -12.91 4.09
N ALA A 16 -14.15 -14.05 4.80
CA ALA A 16 -12.94 -14.88 4.85
C ALA A 16 -12.42 -15.24 3.45
N ALA A 17 -13.32 -15.64 2.54
CA ALA A 17 -12.97 -15.97 1.15
C ALA A 17 -12.35 -14.79 0.39
N ASP A 18 -12.78 -13.55 0.66
CA ASP A 18 -12.20 -12.37 0.01
C ASP A 18 -10.82 -12.04 0.57
N VAL A 19 -10.61 -12.25 1.87
CA VAL A 19 -9.29 -12.16 2.49
C VAL A 19 -8.35 -13.19 1.87
N GLU A 20 -8.75 -14.46 1.78
CA GLU A 20 -7.92 -15.50 1.15
C GLU A 20 -7.58 -15.19 -0.30
N ARG A 21 -8.58 -14.74 -1.09
CA ARG A 21 -8.36 -14.35 -2.49
C ARG A 21 -7.35 -13.21 -2.59
N THR A 22 -7.45 -12.22 -1.70
CA THR A 22 -6.53 -11.08 -1.67
C THR A 22 -5.13 -11.50 -1.23
N VAL A 23 -5.01 -12.40 -0.24
CA VAL A 23 -3.73 -12.97 0.20
C VAL A 23 -3.05 -13.72 -0.95
N GLY A 24 -3.75 -14.60 -1.65
CA GLY A 24 -3.18 -15.34 -2.79
C GLY A 24 -2.80 -14.42 -3.95
N ALA A 25 -3.64 -13.44 -4.26
CA ALA A 25 -3.37 -12.49 -5.34
C ALA A 25 -2.13 -11.62 -5.05
N ALA A 26 -2.07 -10.99 -3.87
CA ALA A 26 -1.01 -10.07 -3.51
C ALA A 26 0.28 -10.81 -3.09
N GLY A 27 0.18 -12.02 -2.54
CA GLY A 27 1.33 -12.81 -2.12
C GLY A 27 2.10 -13.45 -3.26
N ASP A 28 1.39 -14.02 -4.25
CA ASP A 28 1.99 -14.89 -5.25
C ASP A 28 1.67 -14.46 -6.68
N ALA A 29 0.41 -14.18 -6.98
CA ALA A 29 -0.06 -14.10 -8.37
C ALA A 29 0.31 -12.78 -9.09
N ALA A 30 0.28 -11.65 -8.39
CA ALA A 30 0.46 -10.33 -9.01
C ALA A 30 1.24 -9.36 -8.11
N ARG A 31 1.92 -8.40 -8.74
CA ARG A 31 2.62 -7.28 -8.06
C ARG A 31 1.76 -6.02 -7.93
N LEU A 32 0.53 -6.05 -8.45
CA LEU A 32 -0.46 -5.01 -8.29
C LEU A 32 -1.82 -5.67 -8.19
N VAL A 33 -2.53 -5.42 -7.11
CA VAL A 33 -3.87 -5.94 -6.86
C VAL A 33 -4.76 -4.77 -6.45
N THR A 34 -5.89 -4.61 -7.15
CA THR A 34 -6.89 -3.59 -6.81
C THR A 34 -8.10 -4.27 -6.17
N VAL A 35 -8.45 -3.86 -4.96
CA VAL A 35 -9.67 -4.30 -4.27
C VAL A 35 -10.76 -3.27 -4.49
N THR A 36 -11.76 -3.61 -5.32
CA THR A 36 -12.89 -2.74 -5.65
C THR A 36 -14.20 -3.27 -5.09
N GLY A 37 -15.24 -2.43 -5.11
CA GLY A 37 -16.57 -2.74 -4.56
C GLY A 37 -17.26 -1.50 -4.02
N ALA A 38 -18.55 -1.61 -3.72
CA ALA A 38 -19.37 -0.48 -3.27
C ALA A 38 -18.84 0.19 -1.99
N GLY A 39 -19.28 1.42 -1.72
CA GLY A 39 -18.98 2.12 -0.47
C GLY A 39 -19.46 1.32 0.75
N GLY A 40 -18.71 1.33 1.84
CA GLY A 40 -19.10 0.67 3.09
C GLY A 40 -19.02 -0.86 3.13
N VAL A 41 -18.67 -1.55 2.03
CA VAL A 41 -18.60 -3.04 2.01
C VAL A 41 -17.38 -3.63 2.72
N GLY A 42 -16.56 -2.81 3.39
CA GLY A 42 -15.40 -3.29 4.17
C GLY A 42 -14.14 -3.59 3.36
N LYS A 43 -13.94 -2.96 2.19
CA LYS A 43 -12.74 -3.15 1.34
C LYS A 43 -11.43 -2.90 2.09
N THR A 44 -11.32 -1.75 2.76
CA THR A 44 -10.19 -1.40 3.63
C THR A 44 -9.89 -2.54 4.59
N ARG A 45 -10.92 -3.07 5.26
CA ARG A 45 -10.73 -4.13 6.25
C ARG A 45 -10.30 -5.46 5.65
N VAL A 46 -10.79 -5.82 4.47
CA VAL A 46 -10.31 -6.99 3.71
C VAL A 46 -8.84 -6.80 3.34
N ALA A 47 -8.46 -5.64 2.79
CA ALA A 47 -7.10 -5.34 2.38
C ALA A 47 -6.12 -5.35 3.57
N LEU A 48 -6.48 -4.69 4.68
CA LEU A 48 -5.65 -4.65 5.89
C LEU A 48 -5.47 -6.03 6.53
N ARG A 49 -6.53 -6.88 6.54
CA ARG A 49 -6.40 -8.25 7.03
C ARG A 49 -5.53 -9.12 6.15
N ALA A 50 -5.66 -8.99 4.83
CA ALA A 50 -4.79 -9.70 3.90
C ALA A 50 -3.33 -9.26 4.08
N ALA A 51 -3.09 -7.95 4.16
CA ALA A 51 -1.79 -7.36 4.41
C ALA A 51 -1.17 -7.84 5.75
N ALA A 52 -1.98 -7.92 6.81
CA ALA A 52 -1.55 -8.43 8.11
C ALA A 52 -1.11 -9.91 8.03
N ARG A 53 -1.81 -10.76 7.25
CA ARG A 53 -1.44 -12.17 7.06
C ARG A 53 -0.21 -12.37 6.18
N LEU A 54 0.07 -11.41 5.31
CA LEU A 54 1.23 -11.43 4.43
C LEU A 54 2.48 -10.88 5.09
N GLN A 55 2.37 -10.38 6.33
CA GLN A 55 3.46 -9.70 7.02
C GLN A 55 4.78 -10.47 6.93
N ASP A 56 4.82 -11.72 7.39
CA ASP A 56 6.05 -12.51 7.46
C ASP A 56 6.65 -12.87 6.09
N ARG A 57 5.95 -12.60 4.99
CA ARG A 57 6.43 -12.86 3.62
C ARG A 57 7.29 -11.74 3.05
N PHE A 58 7.20 -10.54 3.62
CA PHE A 58 7.88 -9.36 3.08
C PHE A 58 9.02 -8.92 4.00
N ARG A 59 10.26 -9.18 3.58
CA ARG A 59 11.47 -8.92 4.38
C ARG A 59 11.56 -7.47 4.87
N ASP A 60 11.16 -6.52 4.02
CA ASP A 60 11.22 -5.09 4.29
C ASP A 60 9.88 -4.51 4.79
N GLY A 61 8.89 -5.37 5.02
CA GLY A 61 7.66 -5.04 5.75
C GLY A 61 6.42 -4.82 4.90
N VAL A 62 5.35 -4.42 5.58
CA VAL A 62 4.04 -4.12 4.98
C VAL A 62 3.60 -2.73 5.44
N TRP A 63 3.25 -1.87 4.48
CA TRP A 63 3.06 -0.45 4.73
C TRP A 63 1.72 0.02 4.18
N LEU A 64 0.91 0.64 5.03
CA LEU A 64 -0.33 1.32 4.69
C LEU A 64 -0.05 2.79 4.40
N VAL A 65 -0.61 3.27 3.29
CA VAL A 65 -0.76 4.69 2.97
C VAL A 65 -2.26 4.97 2.91
N ASP A 66 -2.75 5.74 3.88
CA ASP A 66 -4.12 6.22 3.88
C ASP A 66 -4.21 7.48 3.01
N LEU A 67 -4.87 7.36 1.86
CA LEU A 67 -5.08 8.47 0.92
C LEU A 67 -6.50 9.04 1.01
N ALA A 68 -7.36 8.51 1.89
CA ALA A 68 -8.76 8.95 1.99
C ALA A 68 -8.87 10.40 2.47
N ALA A 69 -7.96 10.82 3.34
CA ALA A 69 -7.90 12.17 3.90
C ALA A 69 -6.91 13.10 3.18
N LEU A 70 -6.41 12.71 2.00
CA LEU A 70 -5.40 13.50 1.30
C LEU A 70 -5.97 14.90 0.92
N PRO A 71 -5.37 16.01 1.40
CA PRO A 71 -5.93 17.35 1.17
C PRO A 71 -5.89 17.78 -0.29
N SER A 72 -4.85 17.38 -1.02
CA SER A 72 -4.68 17.70 -2.43
C SER A 72 -3.85 16.64 -3.17
N PRO A 73 -4.05 16.43 -4.49
CA PRO A 73 -3.34 15.41 -5.26
C PRO A 73 -1.82 15.58 -5.27
N GLU A 74 -1.31 16.81 -5.13
CA GLU A 74 0.13 17.12 -5.12
C GLU A 74 0.84 16.54 -3.90
N LEU A 75 0.10 16.26 -2.81
CA LEU A 75 0.61 15.69 -1.59
C LEU A 75 0.73 14.16 -1.63
N LEU A 76 0.29 13.51 -2.72
CA LEU A 76 0.31 12.05 -2.85
C LEU A 76 1.70 11.46 -2.59
N GLU A 77 2.73 11.96 -3.29
CA GLU A 77 4.08 11.40 -3.17
C GLU A 77 4.73 11.70 -1.80
N PRO A 78 4.63 12.93 -1.25
CA PRO A 78 5.00 13.20 0.13
C PRO A 78 4.32 12.26 1.14
N THR A 79 3.01 12.04 1.05
CA THR A 79 2.28 11.17 1.98
C THR A 79 2.74 9.71 1.90
N VAL A 80 3.05 9.21 0.70
CA VAL A 80 3.64 7.86 0.55
C VAL A 80 5.04 7.80 1.18
N ALA A 81 5.85 8.85 1.00
CA ALA A 81 7.19 8.94 1.58
C ALA A 81 7.15 8.97 3.12
N GLU A 82 6.25 9.78 3.69
CA GLU A 82 6.01 9.87 5.13
C GLU A 82 5.55 8.52 5.71
N ALA A 83 4.62 7.83 5.05
CA ALA A 83 4.16 6.51 5.48
C ALA A 83 5.30 5.48 5.55
N LEU A 84 6.25 5.55 4.60
CA LEU A 84 7.47 4.74 4.57
C LEU A 84 8.58 5.26 5.50
N ARG A 85 8.32 6.33 6.26
CA ARG A 85 9.23 7.00 7.19
C ARG A 85 10.51 7.48 6.51
N LEU A 86 10.38 7.98 5.28
CA LEU A 86 11.47 8.65 4.59
C LEU A 86 11.72 10.03 5.22
N PRO A 87 12.98 10.43 5.43
CA PRO A 87 13.29 11.77 5.93
C PRO A 87 12.86 12.86 4.94
N ASP A 88 12.16 13.89 5.42
CA ASP A 88 11.69 15.03 4.60
C ASP A 88 12.83 15.94 4.11
N HIS A 89 14.02 15.85 4.70
CA HIS A 89 15.13 16.78 4.42
C HIS A 89 15.95 16.45 3.17
N THR A 90 15.46 15.56 2.30
CA THR A 90 16.17 15.33 1.03
C THR A 90 15.86 16.48 0.08
N SER A 91 16.89 17.11 -0.51
CA SER A 91 16.75 18.05 -1.63
C SER A 91 16.22 17.40 -2.92
N ARG A 92 15.77 16.14 -2.83
CA ARG A 92 15.34 15.31 -3.95
C ARG A 92 13.82 15.35 -4.08
N PRO A 93 13.28 15.24 -5.30
CA PRO A 93 11.85 15.05 -5.50
C PRO A 93 11.35 13.76 -4.80
N PRO A 94 10.17 13.76 -4.15
CA PRO A 94 9.63 12.60 -3.42
C PRO A 94 9.60 11.31 -4.24
N ARG A 95 9.11 11.34 -5.50
CA ARG A 95 9.15 10.17 -6.40
C ARG A 95 10.53 9.55 -6.57
N ALA A 96 11.57 10.38 -6.69
CA ALA A 96 12.93 9.88 -6.87
C ALA A 96 13.43 9.18 -5.60
N ALA A 97 13.19 9.80 -4.43
CA ALA A 97 13.52 9.22 -3.13
C ALA A 97 12.78 7.90 -2.88
N LEU A 98 11.48 7.83 -3.20
CA LEU A 98 10.67 6.63 -3.12
C LEU A 98 11.24 5.51 -4.00
N ALA A 99 11.50 5.79 -5.28
CA ALA A 99 11.98 4.78 -6.21
C ALA A 99 13.35 4.23 -5.82
N GLU A 100 14.25 5.07 -5.31
CA GLU A 100 15.56 4.64 -4.79
C GLU A 100 15.41 3.80 -3.53
N HIS A 101 14.57 4.24 -2.57
CA HIS A 101 14.33 3.51 -1.34
C HIS A 101 13.76 2.11 -1.59
N LEU A 102 12.88 1.98 -2.59
CA LEU A 102 12.16 0.75 -2.90
C LEU A 102 12.93 -0.19 -3.84
N ALA A 103 13.92 0.31 -4.58
CA ALA A 103 14.60 -0.43 -5.65
C ALA A 103 15.06 -1.84 -5.22
N ASP A 104 15.70 -1.94 -4.06
CA ASP A 104 16.25 -3.18 -3.53
C ASP A 104 15.42 -3.80 -2.39
N ARG A 105 14.19 -3.32 -2.15
CA ARG A 105 13.36 -3.78 -1.04
C ARG A 105 12.27 -4.75 -1.47
N GLU A 106 12.00 -5.70 -0.59
CA GLU A 106 10.88 -6.64 -0.69
C GLU A 106 9.80 -6.24 0.31
N LEU A 107 8.83 -5.45 -0.16
CA LEU A 107 7.75 -4.93 0.68
C LEU A 107 6.40 -4.93 -0.04
N LEU A 108 5.34 -4.92 0.77
CA LEU A 108 3.96 -4.73 0.33
C LEU A 108 3.50 -3.31 0.66
N LEU A 109 3.00 -2.58 -0.33
CA LEU A 109 2.44 -1.24 -0.16
C LEU A 109 0.92 -1.25 -0.37
N VAL A 110 0.16 -0.97 0.69
CA VAL A 110 -1.30 -0.85 0.66
C VAL A 110 -1.67 0.62 0.49
N LEU A 111 -2.24 0.97 -0.66
CA LEU A 111 -2.77 2.30 -0.92
C LEU A 111 -4.29 2.27 -0.72
N ASP A 112 -4.78 2.83 0.38
CA ASP A 112 -6.22 2.84 0.69
C ASP A 112 -6.85 4.20 0.38
N GLY A 113 -8.11 4.20 -0.04
CA GLY A 113 -8.87 5.44 -0.30
C GLY A 113 -8.38 6.28 -1.49
N PHE A 114 -7.71 5.68 -2.47
CA PHE A 114 -7.11 6.40 -3.60
C PHE A 114 -8.10 6.97 -4.63
N ASP A 115 -9.42 6.78 -4.45
CA ASP A 115 -10.45 7.11 -5.45
C ASP A 115 -10.37 8.58 -5.95
N ARG A 116 -10.02 9.52 -5.06
CA ARG A 116 -9.90 10.95 -5.38
C ARG A 116 -8.61 11.31 -6.14
N VAL A 117 -7.64 10.41 -6.15
CA VAL A 117 -6.30 10.62 -6.73
C VAL A 117 -5.91 9.47 -7.66
N ALA A 118 -6.89 8.79 -8.25
CA ALA A 118 -6.66 7.56 -9.00
C ALA A 118 -5.63 7.73 -10.13
N ASP A 119 -5.69 8.81 -10.91
CA ASP A 119 -4.76 9.04 -12.02
C ASP A 119 -3.32 9.30 -11.53
N GLY A 120 -3.16 10.14 -10.50
CA GLY A 120 -1.86 10.39 -9.88
C GLY A 120 -1.27 9.13 -9.24
N CYS A 121 -2.12 8.35 -8.57
CA CYS A 121 -1.78 7.08 -7.96
C CYS A 121 -1.32 6.06 -9.01
N ALA A 122 -2.06 5.92 -10.11
CA ALA A 122 -1.69 5.03 -11.21
C ALA A 122 -0.31 5.40 -11.80
N GLY A 123 -0.06 6.69 -12.02
CA GLY A 123 1.22 7.18 -12.51
C GLY A 123 2.39 6.89 -11.54
N LEU A 124 2.17 7.08 -10.24
CA LEU A 124 3.15 6.77 -9.20
C LEU A 124 3.43 5.27 -9.12
N VAL A 125 2.39 4.45 -8.98
CA VAL A 125 2.49 2.99 -8.89
C VAL A 125 3.24 2.41 -10.09
N ALA A 126 2.90 2.84 -11.31
CA ALA A 126 3.60 2.40 -12.52
C ALA A 126 5.09 2.79 -12.53
N ALA A 127 5.45 3.96 -11.99
CA ALA A 127 6.84 4.37 -11.86
C ALA A 127 7.60 3.52 -10.82
N LEU A 128 6.99 3.27 -9.66
CA LEU A 128 7.62 2.48 -8.58
C LEU A 128 7.79 1.01 -8.97
N LEU A 129 6.76 0.37 -9.53
CA LEU A 129 6.81 -1.05 -9.92
C LEU A 129 7.86 -1.32 -11.01
N ARG A 130 8.15 -0.35 -11.89
CA ARG A 130 9.23 -0.47 -12.88
C ARG A 130 10.63 -0.44 -12.26
N ARG A 131 10.81 0.27 -11.14
CA ARG A 131 12.12 0.48 -10.50
C ARG A 131 12.38 -0.45 -9.32
N ALA A 132 11.34 -0.98 -8.70
CA ALA A 132 11.40 -1.84 -7.53
C ALA A 132 10.80 -3.22 -7.85
N PRO A 133 11.56 -4.18 -8.42
CA PRO A 133 11.04 -5.46 -8.91
C PRO A 133 10.41 -6.35 -7.83
N ARG A 134 10.77 -6.12 -6.56
CA ARG A 134 10.23 -6.84 -5.39
C ARG A 134 9.15 -6.06 -4.63
N LEU A 135 8.77 -4.88 -5.11
CA LEU A 135 7.59 -4.17 -4.63
C LEU A 135 6.33 -4.88 -5.10
N ARG A 136 5.39 -5.05 -4.17
CA ARG A 136 4.03 -5.54 -4.38
C ARG A 136 3.00 -4.59 -3.77
#